data_AF-A0A661ZMA7-F1
#
_entry.id   AF-A0A661ZMA7-F1
#
_cell.length_a   1.000
_cell.length_b   1.000
_cell.length_c   1.000
_cell.angle_alpha   90.00
_cell.angle_beta   90.00
_cell.angle_gamma   90.00
#
_symmetry.space_group_name_H-M   'P 1'
#
loop_
_entity.id
_entity.type
_entity.pdbx_description
1 polymer ?
#
loop_
_entity_poly.entity_id
_entity_poly.type
_entity_poly.pdbx_seq_one_letter_code
_entity_poly.pdbx_strand_id
1 'polypeptide(L)'
;MKTKISLFAAIIVLAIVAVSCQQKKADKKFVDKQTIIPEVITIDQDSKDYINERINIYAQFELTADLSHLSENEKQIVGIFFEVARIMDGLFWKQAISPKTKFIKKFTDENVKRFVKINYGPWDRLNNNKPMFYGVGEKPKGANFYPPDMTNEEFEAFDDPNKTNLYTLIRRDGNGSLMTVWYHE
;
A
#
# COMPACT_ATOMS: atom_id res chain seq x y z
N MET A 1 -4.86 47.74 56.87
CA MET A 1 -4.04 47.47 55.67
C MET A 1 -4.47 46.11 55.10
N LYS A 2 -5.29 46.08 54.05
CA LYS A 2 -5.78 44.84 53.43
C LYS A 2 -4.80 44.44 52.32
N THR A 3 -4.03 43.39 52.53
CA THR A 3 -3.02 42.92 51.57
C THR A 3 -3.71 42.05 50.51
N LYS A 4 -3.67 42.51 49.26
CA LYS A 4 -4.21 41.84 48.07
C LYS A 4 -3.34 40.64 47.70
N ILE A 5 -3.62 39.46 48.26
CA ILE A 5 -3.03 38.19 47.84
C ILE A 5 -4.18 37.28 47.43
N SER A 6 -4.72 37.44 46.21
CA SER A 6 -5.73 36.49 45.71
C SER A 6 -5.95 36.49 44.19
N LEU A 7 -5.13 37.16 43.37
CA LEU A 7 -5.36 37.17 41.91
C LEU A 7 -4.24 36.56 41.07
N PHE A 8 -3.02 36.41 41.59
CA PHE A 8 -1.89 35.90 40.80
C PHE A 8 -1.77 34.37 40.79
N ALA A 9 -2.21 33.67 41.83
CA ALA A 9 -2.12 32.21 41.89
C ALA A 9 -3.13 31.49 40.97
N ALA A 10 -4.30 32.10 40.73
CA ALA A 10 -5.32 31.53 39.85
C ALA A 10 -4.96 31.61 38.34
N ILE A 11 -4.12 32.57 37.96
CA ILE A 11 -3.71 32.78 36.55
C ILE A 11 -2.63 31.77 36.13
N ILE A 12 -1.75 31.37 37.06
CA ILE A 12 -0.67 30.40 36.77
C ILE A 12 -1.21 28.97 36.62
N VAL A 13 -2.25 28.59 37.37
CA VAL A 13 -2.87 27.26 37.24
C VAL A 13 -3.69 27.14 35.95
N LEU A 14 -4.28 28.23 35.45
CA LEU A 14 -5.02 28.23 34.17
C LEU A 14 -4.09 28.15 32.94
N ALA A 15 -2.84 28.62 33.05
CA ALA A 15 -1.86 28.56 31.97
C ALA A 15 -1.28 27.15 31.73
N ILE A 16 -1.26 26.28 32.76
CA ILE A 16 -0.71 24.92 32.63
C ILE A 16 -1.71 23.95 31.97
N VAL A 17 -3.02 24.20 32.08
CA VAL A 17 -4.06 23.35 31.46
C VAL A 17 -4.19 23.62 29.95
N ALA A 18 -3.79 24.79 29.47
CA ALA A 18 -3.91 25.15 28.04
C ALA A 18 -2.79 24.58 27.14
N VAL A 19 -1.67 24.10 27.71
CA VAL A 19 -0.56 23.54 26.92
C VAL A 19 -0.76 22.05 26.61
N SER A 20 -1.72 21.39 27.25
CA SER A 20 -1.96 19.94 27.10
C SER A 20 -2.84 19.56 25.89
N CYS A 21 -3.34 20.51 25.10
CA CYS A 21 -4.31 20.23 24.02
C CYS A 21 -3.88 20.70 22.62
N GLN A 22 -2.59 20.90 22.36
CA GLN A 22 -2.10 21.13 21.00
C GLN A 22 -0.77 20.42 20.73
N GLN A 23 -0.75 19.10 20.88
CA GLN A 23 0.13 18.32 20.03
C GLN A 23 -0.54 18.27 18.66
N LYS A 24 -0.26 19.26 17.81
CA LYS A 24 -0.49 19.12 16.37
C LYS A 24 0.16 17.80 15.98
N LYS A 25 -0.64 16.77 15.62
CA LYS A 25 -0.12 15.60 14.90
C LYS A 25 0.65 16.21 13.73
N ALA A 26 1.98 16.17 13.79
CA ALA A 26 2.78 16.51 12.64
C ALA A 26 2.27 15.58 11.55
N ASP A 27 1.72 16.13 10.46
CA ASP A 27 1.40 15.34 9.28
C ASP A 27 2.69 14.61 8.91
N LYS A 28 2.77 13.33 9.27
CA LYS A 28 3.88 12.45 8.96
C LYS A 28 3.79 12.16 7.47
N LYS A 29 4.04 13.18 6.64
CA LYS A 29 4.09 13.07 5.18
C LYS A 29 5.35 12.30 4.84
N PHE A 30 5.22 10.98 4.77
CA PHE A 30 6.25 10.13 4.21
C PHE A 30 6.27 10.33 2.69
N VAL A 31 7.45 10.16 2.09
CA VAL A 31 7.57 10.28 0.64
C VAL A 31 7.37 8.90 0.04
N ASP A 32 6.29 8.73 -0.72
CA ASP A 32 6.05 7.51 -1.50
C ASP A 32 6.94 7.51 -2.76
N LYS A 33 8.23 7.19 -2.60
CA LYS A 33 9.18 6.91 -3.69
C LYS A 33 9.34 5.41 -3.91
N GLN A 34 8.24 4.67 -3.91
CA GLN A 34 8.25 3.20 -3.91
C GLN A 34 8.46 2.54 -5.28
N THR A 35 8.63 3.31 -6.37
CA THR A 35 8.57 2.71 -7.71
C THR A 35 9.93 2.18 -8.16
N ILE A 36 10.19 0.89 -7.91
CA ILE A 36 11.26 0.10 -8.58
C ILE A 36 10.93 -0.23 -10.04
N ILE A 37 9.71 0.07 -10.49
CA ILE A 37 9.29 -0.13 -11.86
C ILE A 37 9.69 1.05 -12.73
N PRO A 38 10.35 0.82 -13.88
CA PRO A 38 10.68 1.87 -14.82
C PRO A 38 9.48 2.75 -15.20
N GLU A 39 9.73 4.05 -15.40
CA GLU A 39 8.70 4.98 -15.86
C GLU A 39 8.17 4.61 -17.25
N VAL A 40 9.02 4.02 -18.09
CA VAL A 40 8.65 3.46 -19.39
C VAL A 40 8.89 1.96 -19.35
N ILE A 41 7.88 1.18 -19.73
CA ILE A 41 8.00 -0.27 -19.90
C ILE A 41 7.97 -0.55 -21.39
N THR A 42 9.05 -1.14 -21.90
CA THR A 42 9.11 -1.60 -23.29
C THR A 42 8.46 -2.97 -23.38
N ILE A 43 7.51 -3.12 -24.30
CA ILE A 43 6.86 -4.39 -24.61
C ILE A 43 7.42 -4.87 -25.95
N ASP A 44 8.56 -5.54 -25.91
CA ASP A 44 9.17 -6.20 -27.07
C ASP A 44 8.37 -7.45 -27.50
N GLN A 45 8.74 -8.00 -28.65
CA GLN A 45 8.03 -9.16 -29.22
C GLN A 45 8.15 -10.40 -28.33
N ASP A 46 9.34 -10.66 -27.76
CA ASP A 46 9.57 -11.81 -26.88
C ASP A 46 8.69 -11.75 -25.63
N SER A 47 8.53 -10.56 -25.05
CA SER A 47 7.63 -10.32 -23.93
C SER A 47 6.17 -10.60 -24.29
N LYS A 48 5.73 -10.21 -25.49
CA LYS A 48 4.36 -10.49 -25.97
C LYS A 48 4.14 -11.97 -26.17
N ASP A 49 5.07 -12.65 -26.82
CA ASP A 49 4.97 -14.08 -27.11
C ASP A 49 4.96 -14.89 -25.81
N TYR A 50 5.85 -14.55 -24.87
CA TYR A 50 5.83 -15.11 -23.52
C TYR A 50 4.48 -14.92 -22.82
N ILE A 51 3.92 -13.70 -22.84
CA ILE A 51 2.64 -13.40 -22.19
C ILE A 51 1.48 -14.16 -22.86
N ASN A 52 1.46 -14.20 -24.20
CA ASN A 52 0.42 -14.89 -24.95
C ASN A 52 0.44 -16.41 -24.71
N GLU A 53 1.62 -16.99 -24.50
CA GLU A 53 1.73 -18.38 -24.06
C GLU A 53 1.24 -18.55 -22.62
N ARG A 54 1.79 -17.76 -21.69
CA ARG A 54 1.59 -17.94 -20.25
C ARG A 54 0.19 -17.59 -19.79
N ILE A 55 -0.51 -16.68 -20.45
CA ILE A 55 -1.89 -16.33 -20.06
C ILE A 55 -2.84 -17.53 -20.20
N ASN A 56 -2.53 -18.49 -21.06
CA ASN A 56 -3.35 -19.68 -21.31
C ASN A 56 -3.32 -20.69 -20.16
N ILE A 57 -2.37 -20.58 -19.22
CA ILE A 57 -2.39 -21.43 -18.00
C ILE A 57 -3.52 -21.02 -17.03
N TYR A 58 -4.08 -19.83 -17.20
CA TYR A 58 -5.20 -19.33 -16.41
C TYR A 58 -6.52 -19.64 -17.11
N ALA A 59 -7.10 -20.81 -16.78
CA ALA A 59 -8.42 -21.18 -17.24
C ALA A 59 -9.47 -20.14 -16.78
N GLN A 60 -10.27 -19.66 -17.72
CA GLN A 60 -11.39 -18.79 -17.40
C GLN A 60 -12.56 -19.65 -16.90
N PHE A 61 -13.06 -19.31 -15.73
CA PHE A 61 -14.21 -19.97 -15.12
C PHE A 61 -15.18 -18.92 -14.59
N GLU A 62 -16.47 -19.15 -14.81
CA GLU A 62 -17.52 -18.28 -14.29
C GLU A 62 -17.88 -18.73 -12.87
N LEU A 63 -17.67 -17.84 -11.89
CA LEU A 63 -18.08 -18.09 -10.50
C LEU A 63 -19.53 -17.67 -10.33
N THR A 64 -20.39 -18.64 -10.03
CA THR A 64 -21.81 -18.44 -9.73
C THR A 64 -22.12 -18.93 -8.32
N ALA A 65 -23.19 -18.41 -7.73
CA ALA A 65 -23.69 -18.84 -6.43
C ALA A 65 -25.22 -18.72 -6.40
N ASP A 66 -25.90 -19.71 -5.83
CA ASP A 66 -27.33 -19.62 -5.55
C ASP A 66 -27.57 -18.79 -4.28
N LEU A 67 -28.20 -17.63 -4.45
CA LEU A 67 -28.53 -16.70 -3.37
C LEU A 67 -30.03 -16.70 -3.04
N SER A 68 -30.80 -17.66 -3.55
CA SER A 68 -32.26 -17.74 -3.36
C SER A 68 -32.66 -17.91 -1.88
N HIS A 69 -31.78 -18.46 -1.06
CA HIS A 69 -31.97 -18.66 0.37
C HIS A 69 -31.80 -17.37 1.20
N LEU A 70 -31.25 -16.30 0.62
CA LEU A 70 -31.05 -15.02 1.31
C LEU A 70 -32.31 -14.15 1.24
N SER A 71 -32.63 -13.50 2.35
CA SER A 71 -33.61 -12.41 2.40
C SER A 71 -33.13 -11.18 1.61
N GLU A 72 -34.04 -10.26 1.33
CA GLU A 72 -33.70 -9.02 0.61
C GLU A 72 -32.68 -8.15 1.38
N ASN A 73 -32.76 -8.13 2.71
CA ASN A 73 -31.79 -7.41 3.54
C ASN A 73 -30.39 -8.06 3.48
N GLU A 74 -30.31 -9.40 3.47
CA GLU A 74 -29.04 -10.10 3.35
C GLU A 74 -28.40 -9.91 1.97
N LYS A 75 -29.21 -9.89 0.90
CA LYS A 75 -28.71 -9.55 -0.45
C LYS A 75 -28.12 -8.14 -0.51
N GLN A 76 -28.72 -7.17 0.21
CA GLN A 76 -28.15 -5.82 0.32
C GLN A 76 -26.79 -5.84 1.05
N ILE A 77 -26.64 -6.63 2.12
CA ILE A 77 -25.37 -6.81 2.82
C ILE A 77 -24.30 -7.41 1.90
N VAL A 78 -24.65 -8.42 1.08
CA VAL A 78 -23.72 -8.98 0.08
C VAL A 78 -23.23 -7.90 -0.89
N GLY A 79 -24.11 -7.00 -1.32
CA GLY A 79 -23.73 -5.83 -2.12
C GLY A 79 -22.65 -4.99 -1.45
N ILE A 80 -22.80 -4.69 -0.16
CA ILE A 80 -21.81 -3.96 0.65
C ILE A 80 -20.47 -4.71 0.69
N PHE A 81 -20.50 -6.03 0.90
CA PHE A 81 -19.27 -6.84 0.91
C PHE A 81 -18.51 -6.81 -0.41
N PHE A 82 -19.19 -6.73 -1.56
CA PHE A 82 -18.52 -6.52 -2.84
C PHE A 82 -17.85 -5.15 -2.93
N GLU A 83 -18.39 -4.12 -2.30
CA GLU A 83 -17.73 -2.81 -2.23
C GLU A 83 -16.47 -2.88 -1.38
N VAL A 84 -16.55 -3.52 -0.21
CA VAL A 84 -15.40 -3.73 0.67
C VAL A 84 -14.32 -4.57 -0.03
N ALA A 85 -14.69 -5.64 -0.74
CA ALA A 85 -13.76 -6.46 -1.49
C ALA A 85 -13.01 -5.65 -2.57
N ARG A 86 -13.68 -4.71 -3.25
CA ARG A 86 -13.03 -3.80 -4.21
C ARG A 86 -12.02 -2.88 -3.54
N ILE A 87 -12.30 -2.42 -2.32
CA ILE A 87 -11.33 -1.65 -1.52
C ILE A 87 -10.11 -2.51 -1.19
N MET A 88 -10.33 -3.75 -0.73
CA MET A 88 -9.25 -4.68 -0.40
C MET A 88 -8.37 -5.02 -1.60
N ASP A 89 -8.94 -5.20 -2.81
CA ASP A 89 -8.17 -5.34 -4.05
C ASP A 89 -7.25 -4.12 -4.26
N GLY A 90 -7.80 -2.92 -4.10
CA GLY A 90 -7.04 -1.67 -4.21
C GLY A 90 -5.89 -1.57 -3.20
N LEU A 91 -6.12 -2.00 -1.96
CA LEU A 91 -5.09 -2.02 -0.90
C LEU A 91 -3.99 -3.03 -1.21
N PHE A 92 -4.35 -4.24 -1.66
CA PHE A 92 -3.35 -5.24 -2.04
C PHE A 92 -2.51 -4.78 -3.24
N TRP A 93 -3.11 -4.08 -4.20
CA TRP A 93 -2.36 -3.41 -5.25
C TRP A 93 -1.35 -2.42 -4.68
N LYS A 94 -1.71 -1.57 -3.71
CA LYS A 94 -0.74 -0.66 -3.06
C LYS A 94 0.41 -1.42 -2.39
N GLN A 95 0.14 -2.59 -1.80
CA GLN A 95 1.18 -3.43 -1.18
C GLN A 95 2.07 -4.17 -2.20
N ALA A 96 1.57 -4.41 -3.41
CA ALA A 96 2.34 -5.05 -4.48
C ALA A 96 3.13 -4.04 -5.32
N ILE A 97 2.44 -2.98 -5.77
CA ILE A 97 2.96 -1.89 -6.60
C ILE A 97 2.00 -0.68 -6.59
N SER A 98 2.50 0.49 -6.18
CA SER A 98 1.71 1.72 -6.13
C SER A 98 2.20 2.77 -7.14
N PRO A 99 1.31 3.52 -7.83
CA PRO A 99 -0.16 3.37 -7.92
C PRO A 99 -0.63 2.45 -9.08
N LYS A 100 -1.61 1.56 -8.81
CA LYS A 100 -2.23 0.64 -9.79
C LYS A 100 -2.62 1.31 -11.11
N THR A 101 -3.35 2.43 -11.05
CA THR A 101 -3.90 3.09 -12.23
C THR A 101 -2.80 3.65 -13.13
N LYS A 102 -1.76 4.27 -12.55
CA LYS A 102 -0.59 4.76 -13.30
C LYS A 102 0.15 3.59 -13.96
N PHE A 103 0.29 2.48 -13.24
CA PHE A 103 0.97 1.30 -13.76
C PHE A 103 0.20 0.61 -14.90
N ILE A 104 -1.09 0.33 -14.73
CA ILE A 104 -1.90 -0.36 -15.75
C ILE A 104 -2.06 0.48 -17.03
N LYS A 105 -2.09 1.81 -16.92
CA LYS A 105 -2.17 2.72 -18.09
C LYS A 105 -0.95 2.65 -19.03
N LYS A 106 0.16 2.03 -18.61
CA LYS A 106 1.34 1.83 -19.47
C LYS A 106 1.10 0.81 -20.58
N PHE A 107 0.09 -0.05 -20.45
CA PHE A 107 -0.17 -1.15 -21.37
C PHE A 107 -1.40 -0.82 -22.22
N THR A 108 -1.33 -1.07 -23.53
CA THR A 108 -2.46 -0.94 -24.46
C THR A 108 -2.99 -2.29 -24.91
N ASP A 109 -2.11 -3.28 -25.06
CA ASP A 109 -2.45 -4.66 -25.39
C ASP A 109 -3.30 -5.33 -24.28
N GLU A 110 -4.40 -5.96 -24.67
CA GLU A 110 -5.37 -6.52 -23.72
C GLU A 110 -4.87 -7.79 -23.02
N ASN A 111 -4.10 -8.64 -23.69
CA ASN A 111 -3.51 -9.82 -23.06
C ASN A 111 -2.46 -9.40 -22.05
N VAL A 112 -1.62 -8.42 -22.39
CA VAL A 112 -0.65 -7.84 -21.44
C VAL A 112 -1.37 -7.24 -20.23
N LYS A 113 -2.39 -6.39 -20.44
CA LYS A 113 -3.19 -5.83 -19.33
C LYS A 113 -3.80 -6.91 -18.46
N ARG A 114 -4.39 -7.95 -19.05
CA ARG A 114 -5.04 -9.06 -18.33
C ARG A 114 -4.02 -9.83 -17.51
N PHE A 115 -2.88 -10.20 -18.09
CA PHE A 115 -1.84 -10.97 -17.42
C PHE A 115 -1.21 -10.21 -16.26
N VAL A 116 -0.93 -8.92 -16.44
CA VAL A 116 -0.44 -8.04 -15.38
C VAL A 116 -1.47 -7.87 -14.26
N LYS A 117 -2.77 -7.79 -14.60
CA LYS A 117 -3.85 -7.71 -13.59
C LYS A 117 -3.94 -8.97 -12.74
N ILE A 118 -3.93 -10.15 -13.37
CA ILE A 118 -3.95 -11.45 -12.69
C ILE A 118 -2.75 -11.58 -11.73
N ASN A 119 -1.58 -11.10 -12.15
CA ASN A 119 -0.35 -11.21 -11.40
C ASN A 119 -0.09 -10.06 -10.41
N TYR A 120 -0.96 -9.05 -10.33
CA TYR A 120 -0.78 -7.89 -9.45
C TYR A 120 0.58 -7.19 -9.64
N GLY A 121 1.08 -7.11 -10.88
CA GLY A 121 2.39 -6.54 -11.19
C GLY A 121 3.06 -7.13 -12.44
N PRO A 122 4.27 -6.67 -12.79
CA PRO A 122 5.02 -7.10 -13.96
C PRO A 122 5.85 -8.39 -13.74
N TRP A 123 5.42 -9.27 -12.83
CA TRP A 123 6.12 -10.51 -12.50
C TRP A 123 5.17 -11.70 -12.56
N ASP A 124 5.56 -12.76 -13.28
CA ASP A 124 4.77 -13.99 -13.39
C ASP A 124 4.83 -14.78 -12.07
N ARG A 125 3.77 -14.69 -11.27
CA ARG A 125 3.69 -15.31 -9.94
C ARG A 125 3.76 -16.82 -9.99
N LEU A 126 3.28 -17.44 -11.08
CA LEU A 126 3.34 -18.89 -11.30
C LEU A 126 4.63 -19.33 -12.01
N ASN A 127 5.56 -18.40 -12.23
CA ASN A 127 6.91 -18.69 -12.71
C ASN A 127 7.96 -18.03 -11.81
N ASN A 128 7.86 -18.28 -10.51
CA ASN A 128 8.80 -17.79 -9.50
C ASN A 128 9.01 -16.25 -9.51
N ASN A 129 7.95 -15.48 -9.80
CA ASN A 129 7.99 -14.03 -10.00
C ASN A 129 8.99 -13.58 -11.09
N LYS A 130 9.17 -14.37 -12.16
CA LYS A 130 9.98 -13.98 -13.32
C LYS A 130 9.49 -12.62 -13.87
N PRO A 131 10.38 -11.63 -14.09
CA PRO A 131 10.01 -10.38 -14.74
C PRO A 131 9.44 -10.62 -16.14
N MET A 132 8.33 -9.95 -16.45
CA MET A 132 7.61 -10.13 -17.72
C MET A 132 8.15 -9.26 -18.86
N PHE A 133 8.86 -8.17 -18.54
CA PHE A 133 9.27 -7.15 -19.51
C PHE A 133 10.75 -6.82 -19.36
N TYR A 134 11.38 -6.41 -20.47
CA TYR A 134 12.74 -5.90 -20.44
C TYR A 134 12.88 -4.69 -19.51
N GLY A 135 13.97 -4.65 -18.74
CA GLY A 135 14.28 -3.57 -17.80
C GLY A 135 13.49 -3.62 -16.47
N VAL A 136 12.53 -4.53 -16.33
CA VAL A 136 11.92 -4.82 -15.02
C VAL A 136 12.85 -5.79 -14.27
N GLY A 137 13.37 -5.33 -13.12
CA GLY A 137 14.20 -6.16 -12.25
C GLY A 137 13.42 -7.23 -11.51
N GLU A 138 14.13 -8.01 -10.69
CA GLU A 138 13.51 -8.98 -9.79
C GLU A 138 12.48 -8.33 -8.86
N LYS A 139 11.48 -9.10 -8.46
CA LYS A 139 10.48 -8.64 -7.51
C LYS A 139 11.15 -8.38 -6.14
N PRO A 140 10.96 -7.21 -5.52
CA PRO A 140 11.52 -6.93 -4.21
C PRO A 140 11.03 -7.93 -3.19
N LYS A 141 11.95 -8.44 -2.36
CA LYS A 141 11.62 -9.36 -1.26
C LYS A 141 10.64 -8.74 -0.28
N GLY A 142 10.83 -7.45 0.01
CA GLY A 142 9.96 -6.64 0.84
C GLY A 142 8.67 -6.16 0.15
N ALA A 143 8.42 -6.56 -1.10
CA ALA A 143 7.38 -6.02 -1.97
C ALA A 143 7.33 -4.48 -1.85
N ASN A 144 6.22 -3.94 -1.36
CA ASN A 144 6.05 -2.53 -1.09
C ASN A 144 5.89 -2.19 0.41
N PHE A 145 6.32 -3.08 1.31
CA PHE A 145 6.22 -2.89 2.77
C PHE A 145 7.37 -2.05 3.35
N TYR A 146 8.50 -2.03 2.65
CA TYR A 146 9.73 -1.33 3.04
C TYR A 146 10.16 -0.36 1.94
N PRO A 147 11.01 0.64 2.24
CA PRO A 147 11.68 1.40 1.19
C PRO A 147 12.42 0.47 0.24
N PRO A 148 12.40 0.73 -1.09
CA PRO A 148 12.98 -0.18 -2.07
C PRO A 148 14.51 -0.30 -2.00
N ASP A 149 15.16 0.69 -1.39
CA ASP A 149 16.61 0.75 -1.16
C ASP A 149 17.02 0.26 0.24
N MET A 150 16.05 -0.20 1.06
CA MET A 150 16.32 -0.58 2.43
C MET A 150 17.08 -1.90 2.52
N THR A 151 18.17 -1.91 3.28
CA THR A 151 18.94 -3.14 3.53
C THR A 151 18.47 -3.86 4.81
N ASN A 152 18.90 -5.12 4.98
CA ASN A 152 18.65 -5.84 6.22
C ASN A 152 19.36 -5.17 7.40
N GLU A 153 20.57 -4.65 7.19
CA GLU A 153 21.35 -3.95 8.22
C GLU A 153 20.66 -2.66 8.66
N GLU A 154 20.08 -1.90 7.72
CA GLU A 154 19.23 -0.75 8.05
C GLU A 154 17.99 -1.18 8.87
N PHE A 155 17.38 -2.32 8.56
CA PHE A 155 16.24 -2.86 9.31
C PHE A 155 16.61 -3.24 10.75
N GLU A 156 17.72 -3.95 10.92
CA GLU A 156 18.19 -4.36 12.25
C GLU A 156 18.58 -3.15 13.10
N ALA A 157 19.24 -2.16 12.50
CA ALA A 157 19.66 -0.92 13.18
C ALA A 157 18.50 0.05 13.47
N PHE A 158 17.37 -0.07 12.77
CA PHE A 158 16.21 0.78 13.01
C PHE A 158 15.56 0.44 14.36
N ASP A 159 15.72 1.33 15.35
CA ASP A 159 15.17 1.14 16.71
C ASP A 159 13.76 1.72 16.82
N ASP A 160 12.77 0.98 16.31
CA ASP A 160 11.35 1.27 16.52
C ASP A 160 10.64 -0.02 16.99
N PRO A 161 9.94 0.00 18.14
CA PRO A 161 9.26 -1.18 18.67
C PRO A 161 8.15 -1.70 17.75
N ASN A 162 7.68 -0.90 16.80
CA ASN A 162 6.64 -1.30 15.85
C ASN A 162 7.18 -1.79 14.51
N LYS A 163 8.51 -1.81 14.27
CA LYS A 163 9.09 -2.18 12.97
C LYS A 163 8.72 -3.60 12.47
N THR A 164 8.33 -4.49 13.38
CA THR A 164 7.89 -5.86 13.11
C THR A 164 6.38 -6.05 13.21
N ASN A 165 5.62 -4.98 13.45
CA ASN A 165 4.17 -5.05 13.59
C ASN A 165 3.49 -5.31 12.24
N LEU A 166 2.57 -6.27 12.20
CA LEU A 166 1.85 -6.71 10.99
C LEU A 166 0.99 -5.61 10.35
N TYR A 167 0.71 -4.52 11.07
CA TYR A 167 -0.14 -3.41 10.63
C TYR A 167 0.63 -2.10 10.42
N THR A 168 1.96 -2.21 10.27
CA THR A 168 2.81 -1.07 9.94
C THR A 168 3.59 -1.28 8.65
N LEU A 169 3.94 -0.16 8.04
CA LEU A 169 4.86 -0.03 6.92
C LEU A 169 6.12 0.66 7.41
N ILE A 170 7.28 0.34 6.83
CA ILE A 170 8.48 1.17 7.03
C ILE A 170 8.62 2.09 5.83
N ARG A 171 8.84 3.37 6.08
CA ARG A 171 8.98 4.42 5.07
C ARG A 171 10.17 5.32 5.39
N ARG A 172 10.60 6.10 4.40
CA ARG A 172 11.52 7.21 4.61
C ARG A 172 10.73 8.51 4.75
N ASP A 173 11.09 9.32 5.73
CA ASP A 173 10.56 10.67 5.90
C ASP A 173 11.19 11.66 4.89
N GLY A 174 10.84 12.94 4.99
CA GLY A 174 11.39 13.99 4.12
C GLY A 174 12.90 14.20 4.23
N ASN A 175 13.52 13.73 5.31
CA ASN A 175 14.96 13.79 5.55
C ASN A 175 15.67 12.48 5.15
N GLY A 176 14.93 11.47 4.68
CA GLY A 176 15.45 10.15 4.33
C GLY A 176 15.57 9.17 5.50
N SER A 177 15.16 9.56 6.71
CA SER A 177 15.21 8.71 7.90
C SER A 177 14.07 7.70 7.91
N LEU A 178 14.31 6.51 8.46
CA LEU A 178 13.30 5.46 8.58
C LEU A 178 12.23 5.84 9.60
N MET A 179 10.98 5.46 9.31
CA MET A 179 9.85 5.63 10.19
C MET A 179 8.83 4.50 9.99
N THR A 180 8.12 4.13 11.06
CA THR A 180 6.93 3.28 10.96
C THR A 180 5.67 4.10 10.65
N VAL A 181 4.85 3.60 9.74
CA VAL A 181 3.57 4.20 9.34
C VAL A 181 2.47 3.15 9.52
N TRP A 182 1.42 3.49 10.26
CA TRP A 182 0.28 2.59 10.49
C TRP A 182 -0.60 2.47 9.25
N TYR A 183 -1.19 1.29 9.04
CA TYR A 183 -2.13 1.05 7.92
C TYR A 183 -3.41 1.90 8.00
N HIS A 184 -3.77 2.39 9.19
CA HIS A 184 -5.01 3.12 9.44
C HIS A 184 -4.87 4.65 9.28
N GLU A 185 -3.67 5.15 9.01
CA GLU A 185 -3.43 6.57 8.69
C GLU A 185 -3.58 6.81 7.18
#